data_AF-A0A6I8UKQ2-F1
#
_entry.id   AF-A0A6I8UKQ2-F1
#
_cell.length_a   1.000
_cell.length_b   1.000
_cell.length_c   1.000
_cell.angle_alpha   90.00
_cell.angle_beta   90.00
_cell.angle_gamma   90.00
#
_symmetry.space_group_name_H-M   'P 1'
#
loop_
_entity.id
_entity.type
_entity.pdbx_description
1 polymer ?
#
loop_
_entity_poly.entity_id
_entity_poly.type
_entity_poly.pdbx_seq_one_letter_code
_entity_poly.pdbx_strand_id
1 'polypeptide(L)'
;MSDKTPLDPNQPVLYIDHCRYRENFRRDALQLHVSLAEALRALHPRVKLQLRINEHGPPEEEGAFEVAIAATPAESPSDRQHIWTGLRRVPFAAKVPHVDDIITPVCNALQLVRDDDHTDGESHRRKMANLRRSRSPR
;
A
#
# COMPACT_ATOMS: atom_id res chain seq x y z
N MET A 1 1.81 23.32 -8.97
CA MET A 1 2.90 22.87 -9.86
C MET A 1 3.15 21.41 -9.53
N SER A 2 2.79 20.48 -10.41
CA SER A 2 3.06 19.05 -10.21
C SER A 2 4.56 18.85 -10.06
N ASP A 3 4.97 18.07 -9.07
CA ASP A 3 6.38 17.76 -8.83
C ASP A 3 6.91 16.96 -10.03
N LYS A 4 7.75 17.60 -10.85
CA LYS A 4 8.30 17.01 -12.09
C LYS A 4 9.62 16.27 -11.84
N THR A 5 9.95 15.98 -10.59
CA THR A 5 11.21 15.28 -10.28
C THR A 5 11.19 13.92 -10.97
N PRO A 6 12.22 13.56 -11.75
CA PRO A 6 12.27 12.26 -12.43
C PRO A 6 12.10 11.12 -11.42
N LEU A 7 11.22 10.17 -11.74
CA LEU A 7 11.01 8.99 -10.92
C LEU A 7 11.96 7.88 -11.37
N ASP A 8 12.47 7.10 -10.40
CA ASP A 8 13.16 5.85 -10.69
C ASP A 8 12.14 4.83 -11.26
N PRO A 9 12.36 4.30 -12.48
CA PRO A 9 11.43 3.37 -13.11
C PRO A 9 11.31 2.02 -12.38
N ASN A 10 12.24 1.70 -11.48
CA ASN A 10 12.28 0.41 -10.76
C ASN A 10 11.79 0.51 -9.32
N GLN A 11 11.21 1.64 -8.92
CA GLN A 11 10.78 1.87 -7.55
C GLN A 11 9.29 2.25 -7.50
N PRO A 12 8.56 1.80 -6.47
CA PRO A 12 7.14 2.07 -6.38
C PRO A 12 6.86 3.54 -6.13
N VAL A 13 5.68 3.96 -6.55
CA VAL A 13 5.23 5.34 -6.46
C VAL A 13 3.89 5.38 -5.75
N LEU A 14 3.85 6.15 -4.65
CA LEU A 14 2.63 6.53 -3.97
C LEU A 14 2.04 7.76 -4.67
N TYR A 15 0.79 7.66 -5.08
CA TYR A 15 0.02 8.76 -5.65
C TYR A 15 -1.00 9.21 -4.61
N ILE A 16 -0.97 10.49 -4.24
CA ILE A 16 -1.94 11.09 -3.34
C ILE A 16 -2.61 12.26 -4.02
N ASP A 17 -3.92 12.16 -4.21
CA ASP A 17 -4.74 13.26 -4.74
C ASP A 17 -5.63 13.79 -3.62
N HIS A 18 -5.56 15.09 -3.36
CA HIS A 18 -6.30 15.73 -2.28
C HIS A 18 -6.92 17.05 -2.74
N CYS A 19 -8.10 17.36 -2.21
CA CYS A 19 -8.81 18.56 -2.63
C CYS A 19 -8.03 19.84 -2.30
N ARG A 20 -8.28 20.90 -3.08
CA ARG A 20 -7.60 22.19 -2.93
C ARG A 20 -8.07 23.02 -1.73
N TYR A 21 -9.22 22.69 -1.13
CA TYR A 21 -9.87 23.50 -0.10
C TYR A 21 -9.27 23.31 1.30
N ARG A 22 -8.43 22.28 1.49
CA ARG A 22 -7.88 21.91 2.80
C ARG A 22 -6.37 22.06 2.78
N GLU A 23 -5.88 23.08 3.46
CA GLU A 23 -4.44 23.40 3.52
C GLU A 23 -3.62 22.28 4.17
N ASN A 24 -4.19 21.62 5.19
CA ASN A 24 -3.51 20.57 5.94
C ASN A 24 -3.28 19.30 5.10
N PHE A 25 -4.12 19.01 4.11
CA PHE A 25 -4.03 17.76 3.34
C PHE A 25 -2.69 17.59 2.62
N ARG A 26 -2.08 18.69 2.16
CA ARG A 26 -0.74 18.62 1.57
C ARG A 26 0.31 18.19 2.60
N ARG A 27 0.26 18.76 3.81
CA ARG A 27 1.17 18.40 4.90
C ARG A 27 0.93 16.95 5.32
N ASP A 28 -0.32 16.55 5.45
CA ASP A 28 -0.70 15.22 5.90
C ASP A 28 -0.32 14.16 4.84
N ALA A 29 -0.41 14.47 3.54
CA ALA A 29 0.09 13.63 2.45
C ALA A 29 1.61 13.41 2.52
N LEU A 30 2.38 14.47 2.80
CA LEU A 30 3.83 14.37 2.99
C LEU A 30 4.18 13.53 4.22
N GLN A 31 3.48 13.75 5.33
CA GLN A 31 3.69 12.97 6.55
C GLN A 31 3.36 11.49 6.35
N LEU A 32 2.25 11.19 5.67
CA LEU A 32 1.85 9.83 5.32
C LEU A 32 2.92 9.15 4.46
N HIS A 33 3.46 9.86 3.46
CA HIS A 33 4.55 9.33 2.63
C HIS A 33 5.79 8.99 3.44
N VAL A 34 6.28 9.90 4.28
CA VAL A 34 7.47 9.65 5.12
C VAL A 34 7.25 8.42 6.01
N SER A 35 6.12 8.40 6.71
CA SER A 35 5.81 7.35 7.68
C SER A 35 5.63 5.98 6.99
N LEU A 36 4.95 5.96 5.84
CA LEU A 36 4.77 4.73 5.05
C LEU A 36 6.08 4.26 4.41
N ALA A 37 6.92 5.16 3.93
CA ALA A 37 8.24 4.84 3.38
C ALA A 37 9.16 4.22 4.44
N GLU A 38 9.13 4.75 5.67
CA GLU A 38 9.88 4.18 6.80
C GLU A 38 9.39 2.79 7.16
N ALA A 39 8.06 2.59 7.27
CA ALA A 39 7.46 1.29 7.55
C ALA A 39 7.79 0.26 6.46
N LEU A 40 7.66 0.64 5.17
CA LEU A 40 8.02 -0.23 4.06
C LEU A 40 9.51 -0.56 4.04
N ARG A 41 10.39 0.39 4.33
CA ARG A 41 11.84 0.14 4.39
C ARG A 41 12.21 -0.83 5.51
N ALA A 42 11.50 -0.79 6.64
CA ALA A 42 11.71 -1.73 7.74
C ALA A 42 11.35 -3.18 7.34
N LEU A 43 10.31 -3.36 6.52
CA LEU A 43 9.86 -4.67 6.04
C LEU A 43 10.63 -5.14 4.79
N HIS A 44 10.90 -4.23 3.87
CA HIS A 44 11.51 -4.45 2.56
C HIS A 44 12.60 -3.40 2.28
N PRO A 45 13.83 -3.58 2.78
CA PRO A 45 14.89 -2.54 2.74
C PRO A 45 15.32 -2.06 1.35
N ARG A 46 14.99 -2.82 0.30
CA ARG A 46 15.30 -2.46 -1.10
C ARG A 46 14.26 -1.55 -1.73
N VAL A 47 13.08 -1.42 -1.11
CA VAL A 47 11.99 -0.59 -1.59
C VAL A 47 12.22 0.86 -1.17
N LYS A 48 12.23 1.76 -2.14
CA LYS A 48 12.31 3.21 -1.95
C LYS A 48 11.02 3.84 -2.48
N LEU A 49 10.07 4.10 -1.58
CA LEU A 49 8.78 4.64 -1.96
C LEU A 49 8.91 6.10 -2.44
N GLN A 50 8.52 6.34 -3.69
CA GLN A 50 8.47 7.68 -4.29
C GLN A 50 7.08 8.30 -4.12
N LEU A 51 6.93 9.61 -4.33
CA LEU A 51 5.68 10.33 -4.13
C LEU A 51 5.30 11.20 -5.32
N ARG A 52 4.01 11.17 -5.66
CA ARG A 52 3.34 12.13 -6.54
C ARG A 52 2.10 12.66 -5.82
N ILE A 53 1.94 13.98 -5.83
CA ILE A 53 0.75 14.65 -5.25
C ILE A 53 0.05 15.44 -6.34
N ASN A 54 -1.28 15.24 -6.49
CA ASN A 54 -2.13 15.99 -7.42
C ASN A 54 -1.53 16.01 -8.83
N GLU A 55 -1.05 14.86 -9.30
CA GLU A 55 -0.29 14.77 -10.56
C GLU A 55 -1.12 15.27 -11.74
N HIS A 56 -2.39 14.87 -11.77
CA HIS A 56 -3.40 15.27 -12.76
C HIS A 56 -4.23 16.49 -12.32
N GLY A 57 -3.79 17.18 -11.27
CA GLY A 57 -4.50 18.28 -10.63
C GLY A 57 -5.27 17.85 -9.38
N PRO A 58 -5.62 18.82 -8.51
CA PRO A 58 -6.37 18.53 -7.28
C PRO A 58 -7.83 18.17 -7.59
N PRO A 59 -8.41 17.17 -6.93
CA PRO A 59 -9.85 16.89 -6.97
C PRO A 59 -10.71 18.11 -6.58
N GLU A 60 -11.90 18.20 -7.19
CA GLU A 60 -12.85 19.29 -6.94
C GLU A 60 -13.79 19.02 -5.75
N GLU A 61 -13.88 17.77 -5.32
CA GLU A 61 -14.75 17.33 -4.25
C GLU A 61 -14.17 17.67 -2.86
N GLU A 62 -14.97 18.31 -2.01
CA GLU A 62 -14.54 18.61 -0.64
C GLU A 62 -14.30 17.33 0.17
N GLY A 63 -13.16 17.27 0.86
CA GLY A 63 -12.77 16.09 1.64
C GLY A 63 -12.22 14.92 0.83
N ALA A 64 -11.97 15.07 -0.48
CA ALA A 64 -11.20 14.10 -1.25
C ALA A 64 -9.77 13.99 -0.70
N PHE A 65 -9.38 12.76 -0.39
CA PHE A 65 -8.03 12.37 -0.02
C PHE A 65 -7.85 10.93 -0.49
N GLU A 66 -7.37 10.79 -1.72
CA GLU A 66 -7.31 9.55 -2.45
C GLU A 66 -5.86 9.06 -2.45
N VAL A 67 -5.66 7.79 -2.13
CA VAL A 67 -4.34 7.16 -2.12
C VAL A 67 -4.35 5.99 -3.10
N ALA A 68 -3.38 5.99 -4.00
CA ALA A 68 -3.14 4.94 -4.96
C ALA A 68 -1.65 4.59 -4.99
N ILE A 69 -1.33 3.40 -5.47
CA ILE A 69 0.06 2.95 -5.58
C ILE A 69 0.29 2.17 -6.87
N ALA A 70 1.50 2.27 -7.42
CA ALA A 70 1.98 1.42 -8.50
C ALA A 70 3.39 0.91 -8.20
N ALA A 71 3.70 -0.31 -8.65
CA ALA A 71 5.01 -0.93 -8.46
C ALA A 71 6.13 -0.22 -9.24
N THR A 72 5.77 0.43 -10.33
CA THR A 72 6.62 1.30 -11.16
C THR A 72 5.84 2.57 -11.49
N PRO A 73 6.51 3.66 -11.90
CA PRO A 73 5.81 4.88 -12.34
C PRO A 73 4.75 4.60 -13.40
N ALA A 74 3.51 4.97 -13.10
CA ALA A 74 2.34 4.77 -13.94
C ALA A 74 1.93 6.08 -14.64
N GLU A 75 1.81 6.03 -15.97
CA GLU A 75 1.37 7.17 -16.78
C GLU A 75 -0.13 7.45 -16.59
N SER A 76 -0.95 6.40 -16.52
CA SER A 76 -2.40 6.53 -16.36
C SER A 76 -2.86 6.24 -14.92
N PRO A 77 -3.96 6.86 -14.46
CA PRO A 77 -4.59 6.49 -13.19
C PRO A 77 -5.08 5.04 -13.14
N SER A 78 -5.45 4.46 -14.28
CA SER A 78 -5.98 3.09 -14.37
C SER A 78 -4.94 2.01 -14.07
N ASP A 79 -3.66 2.32 -14.27
CA ASP A 79 -2.56 1.40 -13.97
C ASP A 79 -2.15 1.42 -12.49
N ARG A 80 -2.84 2.23 -11.67
CA ARG A 80 -2.59 2.39 -10.24
C ARG A 80 -3.60 1.58 -9.47
N GLN A 81 -3.14 0.90 -8.43
CA GLN A 81 -4.02 0.25 -7.50
C GLN A 81 -4.51 1.26 -6.46
N HIS A 82 -5.83 1.46 -6.40
CA HIS A 82 -6.45 2.31 -5.40
C HIS A 82 -6.41 1.64 -4.02
N ILE A 83 -5.95 2.39 -3.01
CA ILE A 83 -5.73 1.92 -1.63
C ILE A 83 -6.72 2.57 -0.67
N TRP A 84 -7.03 3.85 -0.86
CA TRP A 84 -7.85 4.60 0.08
C TRP A 84 -8.65 5.71 -0.58
N THR A 85 -9.88 5.89 -0.12
CA THR A 85 -10.72 7.04 -0.43
C THR A 85 -11.16 7.76 0.83
N GLY A 86 -10.97 9.08 0.84
CA GLY A 86 -11.45 9.97 1.88
C GLY A 86 -12.93 10.28 1.72
N LEU A 87 -13.45 10.35 0.50
CA LEU A 87 -14.77 10.93 0.20
C LEU A 87 -15.93 10.42 1.06
N ARG A 88 -15.97 9.13 1.37
CA ARG A 88 -17.08 8.50 2.10
C ARG A 88 -16.88 8.40 3.62
N ARG A 89 -15.72 8.83 4.14
CA ARG A 89 -15.38 8.63 5.56
C ARG A 89 -15.89 9.74 6.46
N VAL A 90 -16.46 9.33 7.60
CA VAL A 90 -16.92 10.21 8.69
C VAL A 90 -16.45 9.59 10.02
N PRO A 91 -15.94 10.38 10.99
CA PRO A 91 -15.81 11.85 11.00
C PRO A 91 -14.72 12.37 10.03
N PHE A 92 -14.62 13.69 9.88
CA PHE A 92 -13.66 14.32 8.93
C PHE A 92 -12.20 13.96 9.23
N ALA A 93 -11.83 13.69 10.48
CA ALA A 93 -10.49 13.23 10.83
C ALA A 93 -10.13 11.89 10.15
N ALA A 94 -11.11 11.07 9.78
CA ALA A 94 -10.90 9.79 9.11
C ALA A 94 -10.72 9.91 7.59
N LYS A 95 -10.70 11.13 7.02
CA LYS A 95 -10.42 11.33 5.59
C LYS A 95 -9.00 10.91 5.21
N VAL A 96 -8.03 11.19 6.09
CA VAL A 96 -6.62 10.82 5.94
C VAL A 96 -6.38 9.48 6.66
N PRO A 97 -5.76 8.48 6.01
CA PRO A 97 -5.45 7.21 6.66
C PRO A 97 -4.28 7.33 7.63
N HIS A 98 -4.24 6.44 8.64
CA HIS A 98 -3.01 6.11 9.34
C HIS A 98 -2.18 5.09 8.54
N VAL A 99 -0.87 4.99 8.80
CA VAL A 99 -0.01 3.99 8.13
C VAL A 99 -0.52 2.57 8.33
N ASP A 100 -0.96 2.25 9.55
CA ASP A 100 -1.49 0.92 9.88
C ASP A 100 -2.73 0.55 9.06
N ASP A 101 -3.51 1.54 8.63
CA ASP A 101 -4.70 1.30 7.81
C ASP A 101 -4.35 0.88 6.38
N ILE A 102 -3.17 1.28 5.89
CA ILE A 102 -2.80 1.15 4.47
C ILE A 102 -1.55 0.33 4.21
N ILE A 103 -0.73 0.01 5.22
CA ILE A 103 0.54 -0.73 5.02
C ILE A 103 0.29 -2.13 4.41
N THR A 104 -0.68 -2.88 4.94
CA THR A 104 -1.04 -4.20 4.41
C THR A 104 -1.56 -4.15 2.97
N PRO A 105 -2.58 -3.35 2.62
CA PRO A 105 -3.05 -3.28 1.23
C PRO A 105 -1.97 -2.75 0.27
N VAL A 106 -1.07 -1.87 0.74
CA VAL A 106 0.11 -1.44 -0.03
C VAL A 106 1.06 -2.59 -0.30
N CYS A 107 1.43 -3.36 0.72
CA CYS A 107 2.29 -4.55 0.54
C CYS A 107 1.66 -5.56 -0.43
N ASN A 108 0.34 -5.77 -0.34
CA ASN A 108 -0.40 -6.65 -1.25
C ASN A 108 -0.36 -6.11 -2.70
N ALA A 109 -0.62 -4.82 -2.88
CA ALA A 109 -0.60 -4.16 -4.19
C ALA A 109 0.77 -4.24 -4.87
N LEU A 110 1.83 -4.15 -4.07
CA LEU A 110 3.21 -4.27 -4.53
C LEU A 110 3.71 -5.73 -4.62
N GLN A 111 2.86 -6.72 -4.32
CA GLN A 111 3.21 -8.14 -4.27
C GLN A 111 4.43 -8.41 -3.38
N LEU A 112 4.54 -7.66 -2.28
CA LEU A 112 5.64 -7.78 -1.31
C LEU A 112 5.35 -8.80 -0.20
N VAL A 113 4.12 -9.32 -0.14
CA VAL A 113 3.79 -10.42 0.76
C VAL A 113 4.61 -11.63 0.35
N ARG A 114 5.48 -12.09 1.24
CA ARG A 114 6.31 -13.27 1.04
C ARG A 114 5.41 -14.49 0.84
N ASP A 115 5.73 -15.33 -0.15
CA ASP A 115 5.24 -16.71 -0.28
C ASP A 115 5.61 -17.60 0.95
N ASP A 116 6.43 -17.09 1.88
CA ASP A 116 6.93 -17.81 3.05
C ASP A 116 5.91 -18.02 4.20
N ASP A 117 4.61 -17.86 3.97
CA ASP A 117 3.55 -18.28 4.94
C ASP A 117 2.83 -19.57 4.51
N HIS A 118 3.26 -20.22 3.44
CA HIS A 118 2.76 -21.53 3.00
C HIS A 118 3.72 -22.68 3.33
N THR A 119 4.36 -22.68 4.50
CA THR A 119 5.13 -23.85 4.97
C THR A 119 5.02 -24.14 6.47
N ASP A 120 3.83 -24.12 7.07
CA ASP A 120 3.66 -24.82 8.37
C ASP A 120 2.34 -25.58 8.56
N GLY A 121 1.31 -25.34 7.74
CA GLY A 121 0.03 -26.07 7.86
C GLY A 121 0.02 -27.46 7.21
N GLU A 122 0.70 -27.65 6.08
CA GLU A 122 0.56 -28.89 5.29
C GLU A 122 1.51 -30.01 5.76
N SER A 123 2.65 -29.66 6.34
CA SER A 123 3.62 -30.60 6.91
C SER A 123 3.07 -31.34 8.14
N HIS A 124 2.26 -30.68 8.98
CA HIS A 124 1.63 -31.33 10.13
C HIS A 124 0.55 -32.33 9.74
N ARG A 125 -0.25 -32.03 8.71
CA ARG A 125 -1.32 -32.94 8.26
C ARG A 125 -0.77 -34.21 7.61
N ARG A 126 0.32 -34.11 6.83
CA ARG A 126 0.99 -35.27 6.22
C ARG A 126 1.71 -36.14 7.26
N LYS A 127 2.28 -35.56 8.31
CA LYS A 127 2.94 -36.30 9.41
C LYS A 127 1.95 -37.16 10.21
N MET A 128 0.71 -36.69 10.43
CA MET A 128 -0.32 -37.47 11.11
C MET A 128 -0.94 -38.58 10.24
N ALA A 129 -0.95 -38.40 8.92
CA ALA A 129 -1.49 -39.40 7.99
C ALA A 129 -0.58 -40.65 7.86
N ASN A 130 0.74 -40.47 7.96
CA ASN A 130 1.70 -41.57 7.84
C ASN A 130 1.86 -42.40 9.12
N LEU A 131 1.51 -41.87 10.30
CA LEU A 131 1.59 -42.62 11.55
C LEU A 131 0.43 -43.62 11.73
N ARG A 132 -0.69 -43.42 11.02
CA ARG A 132 -1.84 -44.34 11.06
C ARG A 132 -1.70 -45.58 10.19
N ARG A 133 -0.70 -45.62 9.29
CA ARG A 133 -0.52 -46.72 8.33
C ARG A 133 0.51 -47.78 8.75
N SER A 134 1.30 -47.51 9.78
CA SER A 134 2.37 -48.40 10.26
C SER A 134 1.96 -49.29 11.45
N ARG A 135 0.69 -49.26 11.86
CA ARG A 135 0.16 -50.06 12.99
C ARG A 135 -0.99 -50.98 12.56
N SER A 136 -0.69 -51.89 11.65
CA SER A 136 -1.48 -53.11 11.47
C SER A 136 -0.52 -54.30 11.43
N PRO A 137 -0.35 -55.05 12.54
CA PRO A 137 0.31 -56.34 12.49
C PRO A 137 -0.64 -57.37 11.86
N ARG A 138 0.01 -58.39 11.29
CA ARG A 138 -0.57 -59.59 10.66
C ARG A 138 -1.56 -60.34 11.54
#